data_AF-A0A7Y1SZG8-F1
#
_entry.id   AF-A0A7Y1SZG8-F1
#
_cell.length_a   1.000
_cell.length_b   1.000
_cell.length_c   1.000
_cell.angle_alpha   90.00
_cell.angle_beta   90.00
_cell.angle_gamma   90.00
#
_symmetry.space_group_name_H-M   'P 1'
#
loop_
_entity.id
_entity.type
_entity.pdbx_description
1 polymer ?
#
loop_
_entity_poly.entity_id
_entity_poly.type
_entity_poly.pdbx_seq_one_letter_code
_entity_poly.pdbx_strand_id
1 'polypeptide(L)' 'MIGYLANKIFYALLTLFGVVTVIFLLFNVLPGDPAKMMLGQNQSSDQLQVVKKKYGFDKPLSTQYLYYLNDLSPLSFHS' A
#
# COMPACT_ATOMS: atom_id res chain seq x y z
N MET A 1 -17.47 17.03 -25.12
CA MET A 1 -16.14 16.38 -25.07
C MET A 1 -15.52 16.39 -23.68
N ILE A 2 -15.41 17.55 -23.00
CA ILE A 2 -14.82 17.64 -21.63
C ILE A 2 -15.54 16.73 -20.62
N GLY A 3 -16.88 16.73 -20.58
CA GLY A 3 -17.63 15.85 -19.68
C GLY A 3 -17.42 14.35 -19.95
N TYR A 4 -17.26 13.95 -21.22
CA TYR A 4 -16.93 12.57 -21.56
C TYR A 4 -15.54 12.18 -21.07
N LEU A 5 -14.55 13.06 -21.26
CA LEU A 5 -13.18 12.83 -20.80
C LEU A 5 -13.10 12.76 -19.26
N ALA A 6 -13.80 13.66 -18.56
CA ALA A 6 -13.88 13.65 -17.11
C ALA A 6 -14.50 12.35 -16.56
N ASN A 7 -15.62 11.90 -17.15
CA ASN A 7 -16.24 10.63 -16.78
C ASN A 7 -15.29 9.44 -17.03
N LYS A 8 -14.57 9.44 -18.15
CA LYS A 8 -13.63 8.36 -18.48
C LYS A 8 -12.45 8.29 -17.51
N ILE A 9 -11.89 9.44 -17.13
CA ILE A 9 -10.83 9.52 -16.11
C ILE A 9 -11.36 9.07 -14.75
N PHE A 10 -12.58 9.49 -14.39
CA PHE A 10 -13.21 9.08 -13.13
C PHE A 10 -13.39 7.56 -13.05
N TYR A 11 -13.93 6.92 -14.10
CA TYR A 11 -14.06 5.46 -14.13
C TYR A 11 -12.71 4.74 -14.07
N ALA A 12 -11.69 5.27 -14.75
CA ALA A 12 -10.34 4.72 -14.69
C ALA A 12 -9.75 4.80 -13.27
N LEU A 13 -9.87 5.96 -12.61
CA LEU A 13 -9.45 6.15 -11.23
C LEU A 13 -10.22 5.22 -10.27
N LEU A 14 -11.53 5.09 -10.45
CA LEU A 14 -12.35 4.20 -9.61
C LEU A 14 -11.95 2.72 -9.78
N THR A 15 -11.68 2.31 -11.02
CA THR A 15 -11.23 0.94 -11.32
C THR A 15 -9.86 0.68 -10.70
N LEU A 16 -8.92 1.61 -10.88
CA LEU A 16 -7.59 1.53 -10.29
C LEU A 16 -7.67 1.48 -8.76
N PHE A 17 -8.49 2.35 -8.15
CA PHE A 17 -8.72 2.36 -6.71
C PHE A 17 -9.24 1.02 -6.21
N GLY A 18 -10.18 0.39 -6.93
CA GLY A 18 -10.66 -0.96 -6.61
C GLY A 18 -9.53 -1.99 -6.63
N VAL A 19 -8.75 -2.04 -7.71
CA VAL A 19 -7.63 -3.00 -7.85
C VAL A 19 -6.57 -2.78 -6.75
N VAL A 20 -6.17 -1.54 -6.52
CA VAL A 20 -5.20 -1.16 -5.48
C VAL A 20 -5.68 -1.57 -4.08
N THR A 21 -6.95 -1.37 -3.78
CA THR A 21 -7.56 -1.77 -2.50
C THR A 21 -7.56 -3.28 -2.33
N VAL A 22 -7.94 -4.02 -3.37
CA VAL A 22 -7.93 -5.49 -3.34
C VAL A 22 -6.52 -6.02 -3.12
N ILE A 23 -5.52 -5.52 -3.84
CA ILE A 23 -4.11 -5.90 -3.67
C ILE A 23 -3.65 -5.59 -2.24
N PHE A 24 -3.94 -4.39 -1.73
CA PHE A 24 -3.58 -4.01 -0.37
C PHE A 24 -4.13 -4.98 0.67
N LEU A 25 -5.42 -5.33 0.58
CA LEU A 25 -6.04 -6.29 1.49
C LEU A 25 -5.43 -7.69 1.34
N LEU A 26 -5.14 -8.12 0.11
CA LEU A 26 -4.50 -9.40 -0.18
C LEU A 26 -3.14 -9.53 0.53
N PHE A 27 -2.33 -8.48 0.55
CA PHE A 27 -1.00 -8.54 1.15
C PHE A 27 -0.93 -8.12 2.62
N ASN A 28 -1.88 -7.32 3.13
CA ASN A 28 -1.84 -6.79 4.49
C ASN A 28 -2.86 -7.42 5.45
N VAL A 29 -3.91 -8.08 4.92
CA VAL A 29 -4.96 -8.72 5.74
C VAL A 29 -4.90 -10.24 5.71
N LEU A 30 -4.40 -10.86 4.63
CA LEU A 30 -4.16 -12.30 4.63
C LEU A 30 -3.09 -12.68 5.68
N PRO A 31 -3.15 -13.90 6.24
CA PRO A 31 -2.21 -14.34 7.26
C PRO A 31 -0.79 -14.46 6.70
N GLY A 32 -0.02 -13.40 6.88
CA GLY A 32 1.39 -13.28 6.50
C GLY A 32 1.87 -11.90 6.90
N ASP A 33 2.90 -11.83 7.75
CA ASP A 33 3.47 -10.54 8.16
C ASP A 33 4.27 -9.98 6.97
N PRO A 34 3.87 -8.85 6.34
CA PRO A 34 4.55 -8.35 5.15
C PRO A 34 6.02 -8.07 5.42
N ALA A 35 6.38 -7.67 6.64
CA ALA A 35 7.78 -7.49 7.04
C ALA A 35 8.56 -8.82 7.03
N LYS A 36 7.93 -9.94 7.40
CA LYS A 36 8.53 -11.28 7.31
C LYS A 36 8.63 -11.77 5.86
N MET A 37 7.66 -11.42 5.02
CA MET A 37 7.72 -11.74 3.59
C MET A 37 8.87 -11.03 2.89
N MET A 38 9.17 -9.78 3.28
CA MET A 38 10.31 -9.01 2.75
C MET A 38 11.66 -9.53 3.25
N LEU A 39 11.74 -10.00 4.49
CA LEU A 39 12.98 -10.40 5.14
C LEU A 39 13.37 -11.89 4.93
N GLY A 40 12.42 -12.75 4.56
CA GLY A 40 12.64 -14.19 4.46
C GLY A 40 12.73 -14.90 5.82
N GLN A 41 13.04 -16.20 5.82
CA GLN A 41 12.93 -17.07 7.01
C GLN A 41 14.03 -16.89 8.07
N ASN A 42 15.14 -16.19 7.78
CA ASN A 42 16.37 -16.23 8.60
C ASN A 42 16.81 -14.86 9.16
N GLN A 43 15.93 -14.09 9.80
CA GLN A 43 16.32 -12.78 10.33
C GLN A 43 16.00 -12.61 11.81
N SER A 44 16.89 -11.91 12.52
CA SER A 44 16.75 -11.62 13.94
C SER A 44 15.51 -10.77 14.22
N SER A 45 14.91 -10.96 15.40
CA SER A 45 13.71 -10.20 15.81
C SER A 45 13.92 -8.68 15.79
N ASP A 46 15.15 -8.21 15.97
CA ASP A 46 15.52 -6.80 15.90
C ASP A 46 15.42 -6.24 14.47
N GLN A 47 15.89 -6.97 13.47
CA GLN A 47 15.78 -6.55 12.07
C GLN A 47 14.32 -6.50 11.61
N LEU A 48 13.48 -7.43 12.09
CA LEU A 48 12.06 -7.41 11.82
C LEU A 48 11.41 -6.11 12.35
N GLN A 49 11.76 -5.68 13.56
CA GLN A 49 11.24 -4.43 14.12
C GLN A 49 11.73 -3.20 13.36
N VAL A 50 12.99 -3.18 12.92
CA VAL A 50 13.55 -2.10 12.10
C VAL A 50 12.78 -1.99 10.77
N VAL A 51 12.53 -3.11 10.09
CA VAL A 51 11.75 -3.13 8.85
C VAL A 51 10.31 -2.68 9.09
N LYS A 52 9.66 -3.18 10.16
CA LYS A 52 8.30 -2.75 10.50
C LYS A 52 8.19 -1.24 10.66
N LYS A 53 9.10 -0.64 11.43
CA LYS A 53 9.13 0.82 11.62
C LYS A 53 9.47 1.58 10.34
N LYS A 54 10.41 1.07 9.54
CA LYS A 54 10.85 1.72 8.30
C LYS A 54 9.74 1.81 7.26
N TYR A 55 8.94 0.75 7.12
CA TYR A 55 7.85 0.69 6.14
C TYR A 55 6.47 1.01 6.75
N GLY A 56 6.41 1.33 8.04
CA GLY A 56 5.17 1.67 8.74
C GLY A 56 4.22 0.48 8.95
N PHE A 57 4.70 -0.76 8.84
CA PHE A 57 3.91 -1.96 9.13
C PHE A 57 3.52 -2.09 10.61
N ASP A 58 4.09 -1.27 11.49
CA ASP A 58 3.70 -1.10 12.89
C ASP A 58 2.50 -0.16 13.10
N LYS A 59 2.06 0.56 12.06
CA LYS A 59 0.98 1.55 12.16
C LYS A 59 -0.41 0.92 11.92
N PRO A 60 -1.51 1.62 12.28
CA PRO A 60 -2.86 1.16 11.94
C PRO A 60 -3.04 0.94 10.44
N LEU A 61 -3.90 -0.02 10.07
CA LEU A 61 -4.12 -0.43 8.68
C LEU A 61 -4.55 0.74 7.78
N SER A 62 -5.31 1.69 8.32
CA SER A 62 -5.71 2.92 7.62
C SER A 62 -4.51 3.79 7.27
N THR A 63 -3.55 3.94 8.18
CA THR A 63 -2.32 4.69 7.91
C THR A 63 -1.45 3.99 6.88
N GLN A 64 -1.32 2.66 6.97
CA GLN A 64 -0.59 1.86 5.98
C GLN A 64 -1.20 2.00 4.58
N TYR A 65 -2.54 2.02 4.49
CA TYR A 65 -3.23 2.21 3.22
C TYR A 65 -3.00 3.61 2.64
N LEU A 66 -3.00 4.66 3.47
CA LEU A 66 -2.68 6.01 3.01
C LEU A 66 -1.25 6.14 2.48
N TYR A 67 -0.28 5.52 3.15
CA TYR A 67 1.10 5.45 2.65
C TYR A 67 1.16 4.70 1.32
N TYR A 68 0.50 3.55 1.22
CA TYR A 68 0.44 2.78 -0.02
C TYR A 68 -0.16 3.58 -1.19
N LEU A 69 -1.23 4.33 -0.95
CA LEU A 69 -1.84 5.22 -1.95
C LEU A 69 -0.91 6.38 -2.34
N ASN A 70 -0.22 6.97 -1.37
CA ASN A 70 0.74 8.02 -1.63
C ASN A 70 1.91 7.52 -2.50
N ASP A 71 2.48 6.37 -2.16
CA ASP A 71 3.61 5.78 -2.88
C ASP A 71 3.25 5.42 -4.33
N LEU A 72 2.02 4.93 -4.55
CA LEU A 72 1.48 4.63 -5.88
C LEU A 72 1.07 5.88 -6.67
N SER A 73 0.88 7.02 -6.01
CA SER A 73 0.51 8.24 -6.70
C SER A 73 1.69 8.75 -7.54
N PRO A 74 1.45 9.31 -8.74
CA PRO A 74 2.52 9.84 -9.59
C PRO A 74 3.33 10.97 -8.92
N LEU A 75 2.73 11.62 -7.92
CA LEU A 75 3.32 12.75 -7.19
C LEU A 75 4.17 12.28 -6.00
N SER A 76 3.89 11.09 -5.46
CA SER A 76 4.63 10.39 -4.41
C SER A 76 5.28 11.33 -3.40
N PHE A 77 4.47 11.90 -2.50
CA PHE A 77 4.95 12.91 -1.54
C PHE A 77 5.73 12.24 -0.42
N HIS A 78 7.05 12.40 -0.44
CA HIS A 78 7.92 11.98 0.65
C HIS A 78 8.36 13.23 1.41
N SER A 79 7.95 13.37 2.67
CA SER A 79 8.48 14.39 3.59
C SER A 79 9.72 13.88 4.31
#